data_AF-A0A380EFJ1-F1
#
_entry.id   AF-A0A380EFJ1-F1
#
_cell.length_a   1.000
_cell.length_b   1.000
_cell.length_c   1.000
_cell.angle_alpha   90.00
_cell.angle_beta   90.00
_cell.angle_gamma   90.00
#
_symmetry.space_group_name_H-M   'P 1'
#
loop_
_entity.id
_entity.type
_entity.pdbx_description
1 polymer ?
#
loop_
_entity_poly.entity_id
_entity_poly.type
_entity_poly.pdbx_seq_one_letter_code
_entity_poly.pdbx_strand_id
1 'polypeptide(L)' 'MIRIDMSEYMEKHAVSRLIGAPPGYIGHDEGGQLTEAVRRNPYSVILLDEVEKAHTDVFNVYCNFR' A
#
# COMPACT_ATOMS: atom_id res chain seq x y z
N MET A 1 6.74 13.58 -3.45
CA MET A 1 6.62 13.08 -2.06
C MET A 1 5.24 12.44 -1.96
N ILE A 2 5.19 11.17 -1.57
CA ILE A 2 3.94 10.40 -1.45
C ILE A 2 3.57 10.40 0.03
N ARG A 3 2.40 10.93 0.38
CA ARG A 3 1.88 10.89 1.76
C ARG A 3 0.71 9.93 1.79
N ILE A 4 0.74 8.99 2.71
CA ILE A 4 -0.33 8.02 2.94
C ILE A 4 -0.74 8.15 4.39
N ASP A 5 -2.02 8.47 4.60
CA ASP A 5 -2.64 8.42 5.92
C ASP A 5 -3.13 6.99 6.18
N MET A 6 -2.57 6.32 7.18
CA MET A 6 -2.88 4.93 7.50
C MET A 6 -4.24 4.73 8.17
N SER A 7 -4.90 5.82 8.58
CA SER A 7 -6.21 5.77 9.23
C SER A 7 -7.34 5.40 8.27
N GLU A 8 -7.14 5.57 6.97
CA GLU A 8 -8.06 5.09 5.94
C GLU A 8 -7.90 3.59 5.65
N TYR A 9 -6.81 2.98 6.11
CA TYR A 9 -6.42 1.59 5.82
C TYR A 9 -6.63 0.63 7.00
N MET A 10 -7.57 0.98 7.89
CA MET A 10 -8.00 0.11 8.98
C MET A 10 -8.66 -1.19 8.50
N GLU A 11 -9.30 -1.15 7.32
CA GLU A 11 -9.97 -2.32 6.74
C GLU A 11 -9.10 -3.05 5.71
N LYS A 12 -9.15 -4.38 5.75
CA LYS A 12 -8.40 -5.27 4.85
C LYS A 12 -8.65 -5.00 3.35
N HIS A 13 -9.85 -4.54 2.99
CA HIS A 13 -10.21 -4.17 1.62
C HIS A 13 -9.57 -2.85 1.16
N ALA A 14 -9.31 -1.92 2.09
CA ALA A 14 -8.61 -0.67 1.77
C ALA A 14 -7.14 -0.93 1.47
N VAL A 15 -6.49 -1.83 2.23
CA VAL A 15 -5.09 -2.25 2.00
C VAL A 15 -4.90 -2.81 0.59
N SER A 16 -5.85 -3.64 0.13
CA SER A 16 -5.78 -4.24 -1.20
C SER A 16 -5.81 -3.19 -2.33
N ARG A 17 -6.45 -2.02 -2.11
CA ARG A 17 -6.44 -0.90 -3.06
C ARG A 17 -5.13 -0.11 -3.05
N LEU A 18 -4.48 -0.01 -1.88
CA LEU A 18 -3.21 0.71 -1.75
C LEU A 18 -2.07 0.04 -2.53
N ILE A 19 -1.95 -1.28 -2.39
CA ILE A 19 -0.78 -2.04 -2.85
C ILE A 19 -1.09 -2.87 -4.11
N GLY A 20 -2.38 -3.07 -4.39
CA GLY A 20 -2.88 -3.97 -5.42
C GLY A 20 -3.34 -5.28 -4.79
N ALA A 21 -4.26 -5.95 -5.47
CA ALA A 21 -4.72 -7.26 -5.01
C ALA A 21 -3.52 -8.24 -5.00
N PRO A 22 -3.47 -9.24 -4.10
CA PRO A 22 -2.43 -10.27 -4.14
C PRO A 22 -2.41 -10.99 -5.49
N PRO A 23 -1.26 -11.53 -5.94
CA PRO A 23 -1.20 -12.34 -7.16
C PRO A 23 -2.19 -13.49 -7.06
N GLY A 24 -3.15 -13.55 -8.00
CA GLY A 24 -4.26 -14.50 -7.98
C GLY A 24 -5.63 -13.91 -7.61
N TYR A 25 -5.72 -12.62 -7.26
CA TYR A 25 -6.97 -11.89 -7.04
C TYR A 25 -7.27 -10.92 -8.19
N ILE A 26 -8.55 -10.73 -8.50
CA ILE A 26 -9.04 -9.75 -9.50
C ILE A 26 -8.58 -8.35 -9.08
N GLY A 27 -7.89 -7.63 -9.97
CA GLY A 27 -7.32 -6.30 -9.69
C GLY A 27 -5.82 -6.27 -9.35
N HIS A 28 -5.11 -7.41 -9.43
CA HIS A 28 -3.64 -7.44 -9.31
C HIS A 28 -2.96 -6.64 -10.44
N ASP A 29 -3.47 -6.75 -11.67
CA ASP A 29 -2.93 -6.07 -12.86
C ASP A 29 -3.30 -4.58 -12.95
N GLU A 30 -4.30 -4.11 -12.17
CA GLU A 30 -4.64 -2.68 -12.11
C GLU A 30 -3.60 -1.86 -11.32
N GLY A 31 -2.75 -2.52 -10.52
CA GLY A 31 -1.71 -1.89 -9.74
C GLY A 31 -2.27 -1.10 -8.54
N GLY A 32 -1.62 -1.24 -7.39
CA GLY A 32 -1.97 -0.42 -6.23
C GLY A 32 -1.67 1.05 -6.44
N GLN A 33 -2.44 1.92 -5.76
CA GLN A 33 -2.20 3.36 -5.76
C GLN A 33 -0.74 3.72 -5.39
N LEU A 34 -0.15 2.98 -4.45
CA LEU A 34 1.25 3.11 -4.04
C LEU A 34 2.20 2.51 -5.09
N THR A 35 1.88 1.34 -5.61
CA THR A 35 2.72 0.61 -6.58
C THR A 35 2.88 1.39 -7.87
N GLU A 36 1.80 2.00 -8.38
CA GLU A 36 1.83 2.87 -9.56
C GLU A 36 2.56 4.19 -9.30
N ALA A 37 2.37 4.79 -8.11
CA ALA A 37 3.06 6.01 -7.73
C ALA A 37 4.59 5.81 -7.64
N VAL A 38 5.03 4.67 -7.08
CA VAL A 38 6.44 4.26 -7.03
C VAL A 38 6.96 3.89 -8.42
N ARG A 39 6.16 3.19 -9.25
CA ARG A 39 6.54 2.85 -10.63
C ARG A 39 6.80 4.10 -11.48
N ARG A 40 5.99 5.14 -11.31
CA ARG A 40 6.18 6.43 -12.00
C ARG A 40 7.34 7.25 -11.43
N ASN A 41 7.60 7.15 -10.13
CA ASN A 41 8.68 7.86 -9.45
C ASN A 41 9.40 6.96 -8.42
N PRO A 42 10.39 6.16 -8.87
CA PRO A 42 11.05 5.17 -8.01
C PRO A 42 11.89 5.78 -6.88
N TYR A 43 12.38 7.02 -7.06
CA TYR A 43 13.12 7.75 -6.03
C TYR A 43 12.23 8.78 -5.32
N SER A 44 11.14 8.30 -4.73
CA SER A 44 10.21 9.14 -3.98
C SER A 44 10.22 8.79 -2.49
N VAL A 45 10.19 9.83 -1.65
CA VAL A 45 10.00 9.67 -0.21
C VAL A 45 8.52 9.37 0.05
N ILE A 46 8.26 8.24 0.70
CA ILE A 46 6.95 7.81 1.17
C ILE A 46 6.84 8.13 2.66
N LEU A 47 5.87 8.96 3.03
CA LEU A 47 5.53 9.27 4.41
C LEU A 47 4.27 8.50 4.79
N LEU A 48 4.35 7.68 5.82
CA LEU A 48 3.22 6.96 6.39
C LEU A 48 2.82 7.68 7.68
N ASP A 49 1.65 8.30 7.68
CA ASP A 49 1.08 8.98 8.84
C ASP A 49 0.16 8.02 9.60
N GLU A 50 0.04 8.18 10.92
CA GLU A 50 -0.84 7.38 11.79
C GLU A 50 -0.69 5.83 11.65
N VAL A 51 0.54 5.33 11.44
CA VAL A 51 0.80 3.89 11.20
C VAL A 51 0.31 2.96 12.32
N GLU A 52 0.16 3.48 13.54
CA GLU A 52 -0.40 2.75 14.68
C GLU A 52 -1.88 2.36 14.51
N LYS A 53 -2.61 3.04 13.62
CA LYS A 53 -4.02 2.72 13.31
C LYS A 53 -4.17 1.77 12.13
N ALA A 54 -3.11 1.54 11.36
CA ALA A 54 -3.18 0.60 10.23
C ALA A 54 -3.42 -0.84 10.70
N HIS A 55 -4.10 -1.60 9.85
CA HIS A 55 -4.28 -3.03 10.06
C HIS A 55 -2.92 -3.77 10.03
N THR A 56 -2.75 -4.79 10.88
CA THR A 56 -1.52 -5.59 10.98
C THR A 56 -1.11 -6.25 9.65
N ASP A 57 -2.05 -6.51 8.76
CA ASP A 57 -1.77 -7.03 7.40
C ASP A 57 -0.98 -6.04 6.52
N VAL A 58 -1.05 -4.72 6.77
CA VAL A 58 -0.24 -3.72 6.03
C VAL A 58 1.26 -3.92 6.29
N PHE A 59 1.61 -4.20 7.55
CA PHE A 59 2.99 -4.44 7.96
C PHE A 59 3.60 -5.67 7.29
N ASN A 60 2.79 -6.72 7.08
CA ASN A 60 3.25 -7.93 6.41
C ASN A 60 3.63 -7.69 4.94
N VAL A 61 3.00 -6.71 4.27
CA VAL A 61 3.32 -6.39 2.89
C VAL A 61 4.60 -5.56 2.78
N TYR A 62 4.81 -4.60 3.68
CA TYR A 62 6.06 -3.82 3.72
C TYR A 62 7.28 -4.67 4.07
N CYS A 63 7.15 -5.66 4.96
CA CYS A 63 8.25 -6.58 5.30
C CYS A 63 8.54 -7.63 4.21
N ASN A 64 7.64 -7.84 3.24
CA ASN A 64 7.84 -8.78 2.14
C ASN A 64 8.45 -8.14 0.87
N PHE A 65 8.72 -6.83 0.89
CA PHE A 65 9.59 -6.19 -0.10
C PHE A 65 11.04 -6.60 0.16
N ARG A 66 11.39 -7.83 -0.22
CA ARG A 66 12.76 -8.34 -0.28
C ARG A 66 13.27 -8.32 -1.71
#